data_AF-A0A7W5IJJ9-F1
#
_entry.id   AF-A0A7W5IJJ9-F1
#
_cell.length_a   1.000
_cell.length_b   1.000
_cell.length_c   1.000
_cell.angle_alpha   90.00
_cell.angle_beta   90.00
_cell.angle_gamma   90.00
#
_symmetry.space_group_name_H-M   'P 1'
#
loop_
_entity.id
_entity.type
_entity.pdbx_description
1 polymer ?
#
loop_
_entity_poly.entity_id
_entity_poly.type
_entity_poly.pdbx_seq_one_letter_code
_entity_poly.pdbx_strand_id
1 'polypeptide(L)'
;MLTPHEQEFLKQENIAAGGTGYTVGRTQYGLKLDANIALSRSIILSPYVMRTWNTNTWGNPSFAGTPRNGFVAGILASVFFDKMLGLTDR
;
A
#
# COMPACT_ATOMS: atom_id res chain seq x y z
N MET A 1 -1.23 -11.01 -7.09
CA MET A 1 -0.69 -11.41 -8.42
C MET A 1 -1.75 -11.08 -9.44
N LEU A 2 -1.39 -10.44 -10.56
CA LEU A 2 -2.33 -10.11 -11.63
C LEU A 2 -2.57 -11.32 -12.54
N THR A 3 -3.78 -11.44 -13.08
CA THR A 3 -4.13 -12.35 -14.17
C THR A 3 -3.43 -11.92 -15.48
N PRO A 4 -3.36 -12.79 -16.49
CA PRO A 4 -2.79 -12.41 -17.79
C PRO A 4 -3.54 -11.23 -18.44
N HIS A 5 -4.87 -11.19 -18.31
CA HIS A 5 -5.69 -10.13 -18.89
C HIS A 5 -5.50 -8.79 -18.19
N GLU A 6 -5.42 -8.76 -16.85
CA GLU A 6 -5.14 -7.53 -16.10
C GLU A 6 -3.75 -6.97 -16.41
N GLN A 7 -2.76 -7.85 -16.59
CA GLN A 7 -1.43 -7.46 -17.00
C GLN A 7 -1.42 -6.85 -18.41
N GLU A 8 -2.20 -7.42 -19.32
CA GLU A 8 -2.32 -6.92 -20.69
C GLU A 8 -3.03 -5.57 -20.72
N PHE A 9 -4.07 -5.41 -19.92
CA PHE A 9 -4.73 -4.12 -19.72
C PHE A 9 -3.74 -3.04 -19.24
N LEU A 10 -2.92 -3.31 -18.22
CA LEU A 10 -1.93 -2.34 -17.74
C LEU A 10 -0.87 -1.98 -18.78
N LYS A 11 -0.46 -2.92 -19.64
CA LYS A 11 0.44 -2.62 -20.75
C LYS A 11 -0.22 -1.69 -21.77
N GLN A 12 -1.48 -1.96 -22.12
CA GLN A 12 -2.22 -1.14 -23.07
C GLN A 12 -2.45 0.28 -22.53
N GLU A 13 -2.85 0.40 -21.27
CA GLU A 13 -3.03 1.70 -20.61
C GLU A 13 -1.72 2.49 -20.51
N ASN A 14 -0.59 1.83 -20.21
CA ASN A 14 0.70 2.50 -20.19
C ASN A 14 1.06 3.09 -21.57
N ILE A 15 0.81 2.35 -22.65
CA ILE A 15 1.02 2.83 -24.02
C ILE A 15 0.03 3.95 -24.37
N ALA A 16 -1.25 3.79 -24.03
CA ALA A 16 -2.30 4.77 -24.28
C ALA A 16 -2.04 6.10 -23.54
N ALA A 17 -1.45 6.03 -22.34
CA ALA A 17 -1.03 7.20 -21.57
C ALA A 17 0.26 7.87 -22.10
N GLY A 18 0.85 7.39 -23.21
CA GLY A 18 2.07 7.92 -23.82
C GLY A 18 3.37 7.36 -23.23
N GLY A 19 3.29 6.26 -22.47
CA GLY A 19 4.44 5.54 -21.93
C GLY A 19 5.20 4.73 -22.99
N THR A 20 6.43 4.33 -22.66
CA THR A 20 7.33 3.61 -23.56
C THR A 20 7.27 2.08 -23.41
N GLY A 21 6.36 1.57 -22.57
CA GLY A 21 6.14 0.15 -22.36
C GLY A 21 6.17 -0.24 -20.87
N TYR A 22 5.29 -1.17 -20.51
CA TYR A 22 5.14 -1.67 -19.15
C TYR A 22 6.04 -2.89 -18.89
N THR A 23 7.07 -2.72 -18.06
CA THR A 23 8.13 -3.72 -17.85
C THR A 23 8.00 -4.51 -16.55
N VAL A 24 7.00 -4.23 -15.72
CA VAL A 24 6.84 -4.88 -14.42
C VAL A 24 6.07 -6.19 -14.54
N GLY A 25 6.57 -7.24 -13.87
CA GLY A 25 5.95 -8.56 -13.86
C GLY A 25 4.61 -8.61 -13.11
N ARG A 26 3.85 -9.69 -13.35
CA ARG A 26 2.50 -9.90 -12.79
C ARG A 26 2.45 -10.02 -11.26
N THR A 27 3.55 -10.44 -10.65
CA THR A 27 3.60 -10.73 -9.22
C THR A 27 4.36 -9.63 -8.48
N GLN A 28 3.61 -8.85 -7.71
CA GLN A 28 4.12 -7.90 -6.73
C GLN A 28 4.39 -8.60 -5.40
N TYR A 29 5.49 -8.26 -4.77
CA TYR A 29 5.87 -8.72 -3.44
C TYR A 29 5.99 -7.54 -2.48
N GLY A 30 5.64 -7.76 -1.23
CA GLY A 30 5.78 -6.78 -0.17
C GLY A 30 6.27 -7.44 1.11
N LEU A 31 7.25 -6.83 1.77
CA LEU A 31 7.66 -7.18 3.12
C LEU A 31 7.34 -5.99 4.01
N LYS A 32 6.49 -6.21 5.01
CA LYS A 32 6.10 -5.20 5.99
C LYS A 32 6.61 -5.63 7.37
N LEU A 33 7.21 -4.67 8.07
CA LEU A 33 7.52 -4.76 9.49
C LEU A 33 6.72 -3.67 10.20
N ASP A 34 5.97 -4.05 11.23
CA ASP A 34 5.23 -3.11 12.05
C ASP A 34 5.30 -3.47 13.54
N ALA A 35 4.99 -2.47 14.36
CA ALA A 35 4.87 -2.60 15.81
C ALA A 35 3.58 -1.91 16.26
N ASN A 36 3.07 -2.29 17.43
CA ASN A 36 1.94 -1.62 18.08
C ASN A 36 2.36 -1.17 19.48
N ILE A 37 2.24 0.13 19.72
CA ILE A 37 2.63 0.78 20.97
C ILE A 37 1.37 1.39 21.58
N ALA A 38 0.87 0.79 22.66
CA ALA A 38 -0.21 1.38 23.43
C ALA A 38 0.34 2.57 24.23
N LEU A 39 0.00 3.79 23.82
CA LEU A 39 0.36 5.00 24.56
C LEU A 39 -0.54 5.21 25.77
N SER A 40 -1.82 4.84 25.65
CA SER A 40 -2.81 4.89 26.71
C SER A 40 -3.87 3.80 26.50
N ARG A 41 -4.84 3.71 27.40
CA ARG A 41 -5.98 2.78 27.24
C ARG A 41 -6.82 3.05 25.99
N SER A 42 -6.69 4.24 25.41
CA SER A 42 -7.50 4.71 24.29
C SER A 42 -6.70 5.11 23.06
N ILE A 43 -5.36 5.01 23.09
CA ILE A 43 -4.49 5.42 21.98
C ILE A 43 -3.45 4.34 21.71
N ILE A 44 -3.41 3.87 20.47
CA ILE A 44 -2.37 2.97 19.95
C ILE A 44 -1.66 3.67 18.80
N LEU A 45 -0.33 3.68 18.84
CA LEU A 45 0.51 4.07 17.71
C LEU A 45 1.11 2.83 17.06
N SER A 46 1.01 2.76 15.75
CA SER A 46 1.49 1.63 14.95
C SER A 46 2.48 2.12 13.90
N PRO A 47 3.77 2.29 14.23
CA PRO A 47 4.79 2.55 13.23
C PRO A 47 4.96 1.33 12.33
N TYR A 48 5.21 1.59 11.05
CA TYR A 48 5.49 0.53 10.08
C TYR A 48 6.50 0.99 9.02
N VAL A 49 7.23 0.01 8.51
CA VAL A 49 8.04 0.14 7.31
C VAL A 49 7.69 -1.00 6.36
N MET A 50 7.62 -0.71 5.08
CA MET A 50 7.31 -1.66 4.03
C MET A 50 8.28 -1.48 2.86
N ARG A 51 8.78 -2.60 2.35
CA ARG A 51 9.51 -2.67 1.10
C ARG A 51 8.67 -3.40 0.06
N THR A 52 8.57 -2.85 -1.14
CA THR A 52 7.85 -3.48 -2.26
C THR A 52 8.79 -3.81 -3.40
N TRP A 53 8.51 -4.92 -4.08
CA TRP A 53 9.16 -5.34 -5.31
C TRP A 53 8.11 -5.61 -6.38
N ASN A 54 8.43 -5.26 -7.62
CA ASN A 54 7.53 -5.38 -8.76
C ASN A 54 6.20 -4.65 -8.50
N THR A 55 6.28 -3.44 -7.93
CA THR A 55 5.10 -2.60 -7.70
C THR A 55 4.38 -2.39 -9.02
N ASN A 56 3.13 -2.82 -9.12
CA ASN A 56 2.33 -2.60 -10.32
C ASN A 56 1.56 -1.28 -10.23
N THR A 57 0.91 -0.89 -11.32
CA THR A 57 0.11 0.36 -11.42
C THR A 57 -1.37 0.07 -11.40
N TRP A 58 -1.79 -1.07 -10.86
CA TRP A 58 -3.22 -1.43 -10.83
C TRP A 58 -4.07 -0.37 -10.13
N GLY A 59 -3.55 0.25 -9.06
CA GLY A 59 -4.21 1.36 -8.38
C GLY A 59 -4.21 2.69 -9.15
N ASN A 60 -3.42 2.83 -10.21
CA ASN A 60 -3.40 3.98 -11.10
C ASN A 60 -3.04 3.56 -12.55
N PRO A 61 -3.99 2.95 -13.30
CA PRO A 61 -3.69 2.36 -14.60
C PRO A 61 -3.16 3.36 -15.64
N SER A 62 -3.55 4.63 -15.55
CA SER A 62 -3.11 5.71 -16.44
C SER A 62 -1.68 6.24 -16.17
N PHE A 63 -0.93 5.57 -15.29
CA PHE A 63 0.47 5.93 -15.04
C PHE A 63 1.36 5.57 -16.23
N ALA A 64 1.83 6.59 -16.95
CA ALA A 64 2.69 6.46 -18.13
C ALA A 64 4.16 6.08 -17.81
N GLY A 65 4.59 6.24 -16.57
CA GLY A 65 5.97 5.91 -16.15
C GLY A 65 6.19 4.43 -15.87
N THR A 66 7.46 4.03 -15.72
CA THR A 66 7.79 2.70 -15.20
C THR A 66 7.68 2.70 -13.67
N PRO A 67 6.75 1.93 -13.08
CA PRO A 67 6.65 1.85 -11.63
C PRO A 67 7.92 1.19 -11.05
N ARG A 68 8.40 1.74 -9.92
CA ARG A 68 9.65 1.33 -9.28
C ARG A 68 9.38 0.61 -7.97
N ASN A 69 10.36 -0.21 -7.57
CA ASN A 69 10.41 -0.77 -6.22
C ASN A 69 10.50 0.38 -5.21
N GLY A 70 9.78 0.24 -4.10
CA GLY A 70 9.59 1.32 -3.14
C GLY A 70 9.93 0.92 -1.71
N PHE A 71 10.29 1.93 -0.93
CA PHE A 71 10.23 1.89 0.53
C PHE A 71 9.15 2.86 0.99
N VAL A 72 8.31 2.40 1.91
CA VAL A 72 7.28 3.20 2.56
C VAL A 72 7.49 3.09 4.06
N ALA A 73 7.47 4.20 4.77
CA ALA A 73 7.44 4.22 6.21
C ALA A 73 6.32 5.14 6.68
N GLY A 74 5.68 4.80 7.78
CA GLY A 74 4.57 5.58 8.31
C GLY A 74 4.24 5.24 9.75
N ILE A 75 3.38 6.04 10.34
CA ILE A 75 2.83 5.82 11.68
C ILE A 75 1.32 5.92 11.56
N LEU A 76 0.61 4.88 12.01
CA LEU A 76 -0.84 4.91 12.14
C LEU A 76 -1.20 5.21 13.60
N ALA A 77 -2.12 6.14 13.83
CA ALA A 77 -2.66 6.40 15.16
C ALA A 77 -4.11 5.91 15.22
N SER A 78 -4.40 5.02 16.17
CA SER A 78 -5.76 4.55 16.45
C SER A 78 -6.24 5.16 17.77
N VAL A 79 -7.38 5.84 17.73
CA VAL A 79 -8.01 6.50 18.88
C VAL A 79 -9.36 5.86 19.15
N PHE A 80 -9.56 5.36 20.37
CA PHE A 80 -10.78 4.69 20.82
C PHE A 80 -11.64 5.68 21.63
N PHE A 81 -12.60 6.31 20.95
CA PHE A 81 -13.46 7.34 21.56
C PHE A 81 -14.41 6.78 22.62
N ASP A 82 -14.85 5.52 22.48
CA ASP A 82 -15.70 4.82 23.46
C ASP A 82 -15.00 4.70 24.83
N LYS A 83 -13.70 4.40 24.84
CA LYS A 83 -12.87 4.38 26.05
C LYS A 83 -12.54 5.78 26.56
N MET A 84 -12.40 6.78 25.68
CA MET A 84 -12.20 8.17 26.12
C MET A 84 -13.43 8.76 26.81
N LEU A 85 -14.63 8.33 26.41
CA LEU A 85 -15.90 8.78 26.97
C LEU A 85 -16.39 7.92 28.14
N GLY A 86 -15.61 6.92 28.57
CA GLY A 86 -15.96 6.02 29.68
C GLY A 86 -17.15 5.09 29.40
N LEU A 87 -17.51 4.89 28.13
CA LEU A 87 -18.67 4.07 27.73
C LEU A 87 -18.40 2.56 27.83
N THR A 88 -17.12 2.18 27.89
CA THR A 88 -16.67 0.78 27.94
C THR A 88 -15.64 0.61 29.06
N ASP A 89 -16.10 0.68 30.32
CA ASP A 89 -15.26 0.56 31.53
C ASP A 89 -15.43 -0.80 32.25
N ARG A 90 -15.67 -1.87 31.48
CA ARG A 90 -15.72 -3.26 31.96
C ARG A 90 -14.67 -4.13 31.28
#